data_AF-A0A2V9ATI8-F1
#
_entry.id   AF-A0A2V9ATI8-F1
#
_cell.length_a   1.000
_cell.length_b   1.000
_cell.length_c   1.000
_cell.angle_alpha   90.00
_cell.angle_beta   90.00
_cell.angle_gamma   90.00
#
_symmetry.space_group_name_H-M   'P 1'
#
loop_
_entity.id
_entity.type
_entity.pdbx_description
1 polymer ?
#
loop_
_entity_poly.entity_id
_entity_poly.type
_entity_poly.pdbx_seq_one_letter_code
_entity_poly.pdbx_strand_id
1 'polypeptide(L)'
;MVSGERATLAVLDVSGRLTPGAAVTFSNGDHLKTDATGRALFVAPLNPGVLWGSIDGRPGRVSTMILTPVEASASSLEISATPRIASLTDRFEILGKGFCGDADANQVDIAGHGALVLASSPIALTVLPPMEREPGPATVAVSCAKKDAPAFSTTFVELELKADSSPLKRGEHRTLTVSVHGTAEKISLEARNLAPDVAELVGGNPARRLSSGGEEENIAQFEVVGKKEGTFLISIRLVPTMTRPQRTS
;
A
#
# COMPACT_ATOMS: atom_id res chain seq x y z
N MET A 1 -10.82 0.46 -11.59
CA MET A 1 -10.76 -0.18 -12.92
C MET A 1 -11.77 0.46 -13.85
N VAL A 2 -11.75 0.11 -15.14
CA VAL A 2 -12.65 0.66 -16.17
C VAL A 2 -13.33 -0.50 -16.87
N SER A 3 -14.65 -0.42 -17.04
CA SER A 3 -15.46 -1.46 -17.68
C SER A 3 -14.91 -1.83 -19.06
N GLY A 4 -14.69 -3.13 -19.29
CA GLY A 4 -14.20 -3.68 -20.56
C GLY A 4 -12.71 -3.47 -20.85
N GLU A 5 -11.98 -2.76 -19.98
CA GLU A 5 -10.55 -2.50 -20.13
C GLU A 5 -9.69 -3.55 -19.41
N ARG A 6 -8.44 -3.67 -19.83
CA ARG A 6 -7.46 -4.52 -19.17
C ARG A 6 -7.13 -3.99 -17.77
N ALA A 7 -6.84 -4.91 -16.85
CA ALA A 7 -6.32 -4.62 -15.52
C ALA A 7 -5.41 -5.75 -15.04
N THR A 8 -4.40 -5.42 -14.24
CA THR A 8 -3.52 -6.36 -13.57
C THR A 8 -3.81 -6.35 -12.07
N LEU A 9 -3.95 -7.53 -11.47
CA LEU A 9 -3.92 -7.71 -10.02
C LEU A 9 -2.64 -8.43 -9.58
N ALA A 10 -2.29 -8.26 -8.31
CA ALA A 10 -1.25 -9.01 -7.62
C ALA A 10 -1.82 -9.69 -6.37
N VAL A 11 -1.33 -10.89 -6.07
CA VAL A 11 -1.57 -11.54 -4.78
C VAL A 11 -0.28 -11.53 -3.99
N LEU A 12 -0.35 -11.09 -2.73
CA LEU A 12 0.78 -11.06 -1.81
C LEU A 12 0.55 -12.02 -0.65
N ASP A 13 1.62 -12.65 -0.18
CA ASP A 13 1.62 -13.46 1.03
C ASP A 13 1.67 -12.57 2.30
N VAL A 14 1.66 -13.21 3.47
CA VAL A 14 1.72 -12.50 4.77
C VAL A 14 3.02 -11.73 5.01
N SER A 15 4.07 -12.04 4.25
CA SER A 15 5.35 -11.31 4.25
C SER A 15 5.43 -10.24 3.15
N GLY A 16 4.34 -10.01 2.43
CA GLY A 16 4.28 -9.01 1.36
C GLY A 16 4.91 -9.46 0.04
N ARG A 17 5.23 -10.75 -0.11
CA ARG A 17 5.84 -11.28 -1.35
C ARG A 17 4.77 -11.70 -2.34
N LEU A 18 5.03 -11.47 -3.62
CA LEU A 18 4.18 -11.95 -4.71
C LEU A 18 3.97 -13.47 -4.63
N THR A 19 2.73 -13.91 -4.82
CA THR A 19 2.31 -15.31 -4.65
C THR A 19 1.87 -15.90 -5.99
N PRO A 20 2.74 -16.68 -6.65
CA PRO A 20 2.40 -17.40 -7.87
C PRO A 20 1.31 -18.45 -7.67
N GLY A 21 0.50 -18.68 -8.69
CA GLY A 21 -0.51 -19.73 -8.69
C GLY A 21 -1.66 -19.56 -7.70
N ALA A 22 -1.83 -18.39 -7.09
CA ALA A 22 -2.93 -18.09 -6.20
C ALA A 22 -4.25 -18.03 -6.98
N ALA A 23 -5.25 -18.77 -6.53
CA ALA A 23 -6.60 -18.74 -7.09
C ALA A 23 -7.42 -17.60 -6.47
N VAL A 24 -7.98 -16.76 -7.33
CA VAL A 24 -8.80 -15.60 -6.97
C VAL A 24 -10.20 -15.80 -7.55
N THR A 25 -11.19 -15.65 -6.69
CA THR A 25 -12.61 -15.69 -7.05
C THR A 25 -13.22 -14.31 -6.90
N PHE A 26 -13.89 -13.84 -7.94
CA PHE A 26 -14.59 -12.57 -7.98
C PHE A 26 -16.08 -12.71 -7.67
N SER A 27 -16.70 -11.64 -7.15
CA SER A 27 -18.12 -11.64 -6.79
C SER A 27 -19.11 -11.81 -7.95
N ASN A 28 -18.66 -11.64 -9.19
CA ASN A 28 -19.45 -11.91 -10.39
C ASN A 28 -19.36 -13.38 -10.85
N GLY A 29 -18.61 -14.22 -10.14
CA GLY A 29 -18.40 -15.64 -10.47
C GLY A 29 -17.18 -15.91 -11.35
N ASP A 30 -16.44 -14.88 -11.76
CA ASP A 30 -15.19 -15.09 -12.51
C ASP A 30 -14.09 -15.62 -11.60
N HIS A 31 -13.24 -16.49 -12.15
CA HIS A 31 -12.09 -17.06 -11.47
C HIS A 31 -10.81 -16.74 -12.24
N LEU A 32 -9.75 -16.44 -11.51
CA LEU A 32 -8.44 -16.12 -12.06
C LEU A 32 -7.36 -16.84 -11.26
N LYS A 33 -6.23 -17.13 -11.90
CA LYS A 33 -5.05 -17.64 -11.21
C LYS A 33 -3.86 -16.74 -11.51
N THR A 34 -3.07 -16.42 -10.49
CA THR A 34 -1.83 -15.67 -10.71
C THR A 34 -0.80 -16.51 -11.47
N ASP A 35 -0.04 -15.84 -12.33
CA ASP A 35 1.05 -16.40 -13.11
C ASP A 35 2.31 -16.63 -12.25
N ALA A 36 3.43 -16.95 -12.91
CA ALA A 36 4.70 -17.21 -12.25
C ALA A 36 5.27 -16.00 -11.48
N THR A 37 4.81 -14.78 -11.80
CA THR A 37 5.20 -13.55 -11.10
C THR A 37 4.33 -13.27 -9.89
N GLY A 38 3.23 -14.01 -9.68
CA GLY A 38 2.24 -13.71 -8.64
C GLY A 38 1.27 -12.58 -9.01
N ARG A 39 1.23 -12.18 -10.29
CA ARG A 39 0.25 -11.26 -10.87
C ARG A 39 -0.71 -11.98 -11.80
N ALA A 40 -1.78 -11.31 -12.20
CA ALA A 40 -2.64 -11.79 -13.27
C ALA A 40 -3.27 -10.62 -14.03
N LEU A 41 -3.25 -10.73 -15.35
CA LEU A 41 -3.89 -9.78 -16.27
C LEU A 41 -5.26 -10.30 -16.68
N PHE A 42 -6.27 -9.45 -16.58
CA PHE A 42 -7.66 -9.77 -16.90
C PHE A 42 -8.36 -8.57 -17.52
N VAL A 43 -9.60 -8.77 -17.97
CA VAL A 43 -10.47 -7.69 -18.46
C VAL A 43 -11.51 -7.39 -17.40
N ALA A 44 -11.64 -6.13 -17.01
CA ALA A 44 -12.61 -5.73 -16.01
C ALA A 44 -14.06 -5.98 -16.51
N PRO A 45 -14.97 -6.44 -15.63
CA PRO A 45 -16.37 -6.69 -15.99
C PRO A 45 -17.05 -5.49 -16.65
N LEU A 46 -17.99 -5.78 -17.55
CA LEU A 46 -18.69 -4.74 -18.32
C LEU A 46 -19.66 -3.89 -17.47
N ASN A 47 -20.13 -4.43 -16.36
CA ASN A 47 -21.05 -3.74 -15.47
C ASN A 47 -20.27 -2.85 -14.49
N PRO A 48 -20.47 -1.51 -14.52
CA PRO A 48 -19.90 -0.62 -13.52
C PRO A 48 -20.41 -0.95 -12.11
N GLY A 49 -19.62 -0.60 -11.09
CA GLY A 49 -19.94 -0.88 -9.69
C GLY A 49 -18.77 -1.44 -8.91
N VAL A 50 -19.05 -2.06 -7.76
CA VAL A 50 -18.01 -2.65 -6.91
C VAL A 50 -17.78 -4.11 -7.29
N LEU A 51 -16.53 -4.46 -7.61
CA LEU A 51 -16.08 -5.84 -7.73
C LEU A 51 -15.38 -6.24 -6.44
N TRP A 52 -15.77 -7.38 -5.88
CA TRP A 52 -15.06 -8.00 -4.76
C TRP A 52 -14.21 -9.16 -5.27
N GLY A 53 -12.97 -9.26 -4.77
CA GLY A 53 -12.08 -10.40 -4.99
C GLY A 53 -11.76 -11.09 -3.67
N SER A 54 -11.65 -12.41 -3.70
CA SER A 54 -11.26 -13.25 -2.57
C SER A 54 -10.23 -14.28 -3.01
N ILE A 55 -9.34 -14.68 -2.10
CA ILE A 55 -8.36 -15.74 -2.36
C ILE A 55 -8.97 -17.04 -1.87
N ASP A 56 -8.98 -18.07 -2.69
CA ASP A 56 -9.60 -19.36 -2.34
C ASP A 56 -9.00 -19.93 -1.06
N GLY A 57 -9.86 -20.37 -0.15
CA GLY A 57 -9.46 -20.93 1.15
C GLY A 57 -8.92 -19.89 2.15
N ARG A 58 -8.99 -18.58 1.86
CA ARG A 58 -8.60 -17.52 2.80
C ARG A 58 -9.81 -16.69 3.24
N PRO A 59 -9.91 -16.36 4.53
CA PRO A 59 -10.91 -15.41 4.98
C PRO A 59 -10.58 -14.00 4.47
N GLY A 60 -11.60 -13.26 4.08
CA GLY A 60 -11.49 -11.87 3.66
C GLY A 60 -11.73 -11.64 2.18
N ARG A 61 -11.98 -10.37 1.84
CA ARG A 61 -12.19 -9.91 0.46
C ARG A 61 -11.65 -8.49 0.31
N VAL A 62 -11.17 -8.19 -0.88
CA VAL A 62 -10.79 -6.84 -1.31
C VAL A 62 -11.84 -6.32 -2.29
N SER A 63 -12.04 -5.01 -2.35
CA SER A 63 -12.94 -4.39 -3.34
C SER A 63 -12.18 -3.45 -4.25
N THR A 64 -12.71 -3.27 -5.44
CA THR A 64 -12.33 -2.20 -6.36
C THR A 64 -13.56 -1.67 -7.09
N MET A 65 -13.53 -0.40 -7.45
CA MET A 65 -14.61 0.23 -8.22
C MET A 65 -14.32 0.10 -9.72
N ILE A 66 -15.33 -0.31 -10.48
CA ILE A 66 -15.37 -0.34 -11.94
C ILE A 66 -16.12 0.91 -12.40
N LEU A 67 -15.42 1.81 -13.07
CA LEU A 67 -15.98 3.01 -13.70
C LEU A 67 -16.41 2.70 -15.14
N THR A 68 -17.31 3.53 -15.68
CA THR A 68 -17.59 3.55 -17.11
C THR A 68 -16.40 4.11 -17.90
N PRO A 69 -16.28 3.79 -19.20
CA PRO A 69 -15.25 4.39 -20.06
C PRO A 69 -15.31 5.92 -20.12
N VAL A 70 -16.51 6.50 -20.04
CA VAL A 70 -16.70 7.96 -20.06
C VAL A 70 -16.09 8.62 -18.82
N GLU A 71 -16.34 8.07 -17.63
CA GLU A 71 -15.78 8.59 -16.36
C GLU A 71 -14.25 8.50 -16.34
N ALA A 72 -13.69 7.43 -16.91
CA ALA A 72 -12.27 7.17 -16.94
C ALA A 72 -11.51 7.81 -18.12
N SER A 73 -12.22 8.44 -19.07
CA SER A 73 -11.61 9.01 -20.26
C SER A 73 -10.57 10.09 -19.93
N ALA A 74 -9.46 10.08 -20.67
CA ALA A 74 -8.41 11.09 -20.65
C ALA A 74 -7.69 11.14 -22.00
N SER A 75 -7.31 12.33 -22.44
CA SER A 75 -6.51 12.53 -23.66
C SER A 75 -5.01 12.31 -23.43
N SER A 76 -4.56 12.41 -22.18
CA SER A 76 -3.17 12.30 -21.76
C SER A 76 -3.03 11.50 -20.45
N LEU A 77 -1.80 11.10 -20.14
CA LEU A 77 -1.47 10.48 -18.86
C LEU A 77 -1.50 11.54 -17.76
N GLU A 78 -2.33 11.34 -16.74
CA GLU A 78 -2.56 12.32 -15.69
C GLU A 78 -2.52 11.68 -14.31
N ILE A 79 -1.91 12.36 -13.35
CA ILE A 79 -1.88 11.95 -11.95
C ILE A 79 -2.78 12.89 -11.16
N SER A 80 -3.86 12.33 -10.60
CA SER A 80 -4.85 13.08 -9.84
C SER A 80 -4.56 13.07 -8.36
N ALA A 81 -4.05 11.95 -7.81
CA ALA A 81 -3.68 11.86 -6.41
C ALA A 81 -2.56 10.86 -6.14
N THR A 82 -1.72 11.20 -5.17
CA THR A 82 -0.59 10.41 -4.67
C THR A 82 -0.42 10.68 -3.16
N PRO A 83 0.14 9.75 -2.38
CA PRO A 83 0.60 10.09 -1.04
C PRO A 83 1.71 11.15 -1.08
N ARG A 84 1.64 12.14 -0.19
CA ARG A 84 2.79 13.01 0.09
C ARG A 84 3.92 12.25 0.77
N ILE A 85 3.56 11.32 1.64
CA ILE A 85 4.48 10.48 2.39
C ILE A 85 4.13 9.01 2.13
N ALA A 86 5.10 8.22 1.67
CA ALA A 86 4.98 6.79 1.44
C ALA A 86 6.05 6.04 2.26
N SER A 87 5.82 4.78 2.61
CA SER A 87 6.84 3.96 3.26
C SER A 87 7.73 3.29 2.20
N LEU A 88 9.03 3.16 2.46
CA LEU A 88 9.94 2.39 1.61
C LEU A 88 9.64 0.88 1.62
N THR A 89 9.05 0.38 2.70
CA THR A 89 8.80 -1.05 2.91
C THR A 89 7.37 -1.47 2.64
N ASP A 90 6.51 -0.54 2.21
CA ASP A 90 5.13 -0.82 1.82
C ASP A 90 4.83 -0.33 0.41
N ARG A 91 3.80 -0.91 -0.20
CA ARG A 91 3.27 -0.44 -1.48
C ARG A 91 2.48 0.84 -1.29
N PHE A 92 2.45 1.66 -2.32
CA PHE A 92 1.64 2.87 -2.35
C PHE A 92 0.80 2.96 -3.64
N GLU A 93 -0.27 3.73 -3.59
CA GLU A 93 -1.16 3.92 -4.73
C GLU A 93 -0.91 5.26 -5.41
N ILE A 94 -0.95 5.24 -6.75
CA ILE A 94 -0.99 6.42 -7.60
C ILE A 94 -2.34 6.40 -8.32
N LEU A 95 -3.16 7.42 -8.11
CA LEU A 95 -4.45 7.58 -8.77
C LEU A 95 -4.33 8.59 -9.90
N GLY A 96 -5.02 8.32 -10.99
CA GLY A 96 -4.87 9.09 -12.21
C GLY A 96 -5.77 8.61 -13.33
N LYS A 97 -5.37 8.91 -14.56
CA LYS A 97 -6.01 8.43 -15.79
C LYS A 97 -4.97 8.21 -16.88
N GLY A 98 -5.27 7.28 -17.78
CA GLY A 98 -4.46 6.98 -18.96
C GLY A 98 -3.36 5.94 -18.73
N PHE A 99 -3.31 5.30 -17.55
CA PHE A 99 -2.36 4.22 -17.28
C PHE A 99 -2.64 2.99 -18.15
N CYS A 100 -1.63 2.14 -18.31
CA CYS A 100 -1.78 0.90 -19.06
C CYS A 100 -2.43 -0.14 -18.14
N GLY A 101 -3.49 -0.81 -18.59
CA GLY A 101 -4.12 -1.89 -17.81
C GLY A 101 -3.17 -3.04 -17.45
N ASP A 102 -2.18 -3.29 -18.31
CA ASP A 102 -1.10 -4.24 -18.08
C ASP A 102 0.01 -3.59 -17.23
N ALA A 103 0.30 -4.16 -16.06
CA ALA A 103 1.34 -3.65 -15.15
C ALA A 103 2.71 -3.54 -15.82
N ASP A 104 3.10 -4.51 -16.66
CA ASP A 104 4.42 -4.55 -17.31
C ASP A 104 4.56 -3.53 -18.46
N ALA A 105 3.45 -2.90 -18.87
CA ALA A 105 3.44 -1.81 -19.84
C ALA A 105 3.53 -0.41 -19.20
N ASN A 106 3.54 -0.34 -17.86
CA ASN A 106 3.80 0.90 -17.13
C ASN A 106 5.25 0.90 -16.63
N GLN A 107 5.86 2.08 -16.63
CA GLN A 107 7.16 2.31 -16.01
C GLN A 107 6.98 3.35 -14.90
N VAL A 108 7.43 3.01 -13.70
CA VAL A 108 7.50 3.96 -12.59
C VAL A 108 8.95 4.06 -12.17
N ASP A 109 9.48 5.28 -12.19
CA ASP A 109 10.82 5.60 -11.76
C ASP A 109 10.75 6.46 -10.50
N ILE A 110 11.57 6.12 -9.50
CA ILE A 110 11.66 6.82 -8.23
C ILE A 110 13.12 7.18 -8.00
N ALA A 111 13.45 8.47 -8.09
CA ALA A 111 14.82 8.98 -8.00
C ALA A 111 15.81 8.24 -8.94
N GLY A 112 15.42 7.98 -10.19
CA GLY A 112 16.26 7.31 -11.19
C GLY A 112 16.31 5.79 -11.08
N HIS A 113 15.54 5.20 -10.15
CA HIS A 113 15.48 3.76 -9.94
C HIS A 113 14.09 3.22 -10.30
N GLY A 114 14.07 2.12 -11.06
CA GLY A 114 12.82 1.44 -11.41
C GLY A 114 12.10 0.89 -10.18
N ALA A 115 10.82 1.26 -10.06
CA ALA A 115 9.91 0.73 -9.05
C ALA A 115 9.01 -0.35 -9.66
N LEU A 116 8.60 -1.33 -8.86
CA LEU A 116 7.79 -2.44 -9.34
C LEU A 116 6.31 -2.07 -9.32
N VAL A 117 5.65 -2.11 -10.48
CA VAL A 117 4.19 -2.00 -10.57
C VAL A 117 3.58 -3.36 -10.22
N LEU A 118 2.95 -3.45 -9.05
CA LEU A 118 2.31 -4.67 -8.56
C LEU A 118 0.96 -4.89 -9.24
N ALA A 119 0.14 -3.86 -9.32
CA ALA A 119 -1.20 -3.90 -9.88
C ALA A 119 -1.45 -2.63 -10.70
N SER A 120 -2.30 -2.76 -11.72
CA SER A 120 -2.58 -1.67 -12.64
C SER A 120 -4.01 -1.70 -13.18
N SER A 121 -4.56 -0.52 -13.43
CA SER A 121 -5.74 -0.30 -14.25
C SER A 121 -5.64 1.08 -14.90
N PRO A 122 -6.49 1.43 -15.87
CA PRO A 122 -6.40 2.74 -16.53
C PRO A 122 -6.52 3.97 -15.63
N ILE A 123 -6.92 3.78 -14.36
CA ILE A 123 -7.14 4.86 -13.38
C ILE A 123 -6.31 4.75 -12.09
N ALA A 124 -5.55 3.68 -11.90
CA ALA A 124 -4.78 3.49 -10.68
C ALA A 124 -3.59 2.54 -10.88
N LEU A 125 -2.48 2.85 -10.22
CA LEU A 125 -1.32 1.98 -10.07
C LEU A 125 -1.10 1.66 -8.59
N THR A 126 -0.68 0.44 -8.30
CA THR A 126 -0.10 0.07 -7.00
C THR A 126 1.38 -0.24 -7.21
N VAL A 127 2.25 0.49 -6.53
CA VAL A 127 3.69 0.50 -6.77
C VAL A 127 4.44 0.09 -5.50
N LEU A 128 5.46 -0.74 -5.67
CA LEU A 128 6.43 -1.06 -4.62
C LEU A 128 7.71 -0.24 -4.85
N PRO A 129 8.16 0.57 -3.88
CA PRO A 129 9.41 1.32 -3.99
C PRO A 129 10.64 0.40 -4.15
N PRO A 130 11.75 0.90 -4.73
CA PRO A 130 13.01 0.18 -4.77
C PRO A 130 13.56 -0.05 -3.34
N MET A 131 14.00 -1.27 -3.04
CA MET A 131 14.38 -1.69 -1.68
C MET A 131 15.66 -1.02 -1.14
N GLU A 132 16.58 -0.63 -2.01
CA GLU A 132 17.92 -0.13 -1.65
C GLU A 132 17.95 1.39 -1.45
N ARG A 133 16.79 2.02 -1.38
CA ARG A 133 16.69 3.48 -1.36
C ARG A 133 16.72 4.01 0.06
N GLU A 134 17.49 5.07 0.26
CA GLU A 134 17.50 5.87 1.48
C GLU A 134 16.20 6.69 1.68
N PRO A 135 15.73 6.84 2.93
CA PRO A 135 14.55 7.63 3.24
C PRO A 135 14.77 9.12 2.96
N GLY A 136 13.74 9.82 2.48
CA GLY A 136 13.79 11.24 2.12
C GLY A 136 12.89 11.62 0.94
N PRO A 137 12.91 12.89 0.49
CA PRO A 137 12.19 13.35 -0.70
C PRO A 137 12.73 12.68 -1.97
N ALA A 138 11.85 12.37 -2.92
CA ALA A 138 12.23 11.96 -4.27
C ALA A 138 11.22 12.40 -5.32
N THR A 139 11.77 12.62 -6.51
CA THR A 139 11.00 12.71 -7.76
C THR A 139 10.51 11.33 -8.17
N VAL A 140 9.24 11.26 -8.54
CA VAL A 140 8.57 10.10 -9.12
C VAL A 140 8.14 10.45 -10.54
N ALA A 141 8.54 9.62 -11.51
CA ALA A 141 8.11 9.71 -12.90
C ALA A 141 7.30 8.47 -13.26
N VAL A 142 6.24 8.66 -14.05
CA VAL A 142 5.34 7.59 -14.48
C VAL A 142 5.14 7.70 -15.98
N SER A 143 5.27 6.57 -16.68
CA SER A 143 4.97 6.48 -18.10
C SER A 143 4.22 5.20 -18.45
N CYS A 144 3.48 5.24 -19.56
CA CYS A 144 2.78 4.09 -20.13
C CYS A 144 2.74 4.26 -21.64
N ALA A 145 3.10 3.22 -22.39
CA ALA A 145 3.09 3.21 -23.86
C ALA A 145 3.77 4.46 -24.49
N LYS A 146 4.92 4.88 -23.93
CA LYS A 146 5.69 6.08 -24.34
C LYS A 146 4.98 7.43 -24.13
N LYS A 147 3.94 7.46 -23.30
CA LYS A 147 3.34 8.70 -22.79
C LYS A 147 3.80 8.91 -21.37
N ASP A 148 4.29 10.10 -21.08
CA ASP A 148 4.77 10.48 -19.76
C ASP A 148 3.74 11.33 -19.02
N ALA A 149 3.63 11.11 -17.72
CA ALA A 149 2.93 12.00 -16.81
C ALA A 149 3.89 13.08 -16.32
N PRO A 150 3.39 14.26 -15.91
CA PRO A 150 4.20 15.22 -15.19
C PRO A 150 4.81 14.58 -13.93
N ALA A 151 6.12 14.69 -13.78
CA ALA A 151 6.83 14.20 -12.59
C ALA A 151 6.37 14.96 -11.33
N PHE A 152 6.43 14.28 -10.19
CA PHE A 152 5.99 14.81 -8.91
C PHE A 152 6.90 14.39 -7.77
N SER A 153 6.82 15.08 -6.64
CA SER A 153 7.60 14.75 -5.44
C SER A 153 6.78 13.94 -4.42
N THR A 154 7.41 12.94 -3.82
CA THR A 154 6.93 12.20 -2.65
C THR A 154 8.08 12.02 -1.67
N THR A 155 7.81 12.18 -0.38
CA THR A 155 8.75 11.83 0.69
C THR A 155 8.58 10.37 1.07
N PHE A 156 9.68 9.62 1.07
CA PHE A 156 9.67 8.22 1.44
C PHE A 156 10.28 8.06 2.82
N VAL A 157 9.60 7.32 3.68
CA VAL A 157 10.01 7.14 5.08
C VAL A 157 10.35 5.69 5.37
N GLU A 158 11.32 5.51 6.23
CA GLU A 158 11.58 4.23 6.90
C GLU A 158 10.92 4.25 8.27
N LEU A 159 10.29 3.13 8.63
CA LEU A 159 9.69 2.93 9.95
C LEU A 159 10.50 1.85 10.68
N GLU A 160 11.19 2.25 11.74
CA GLU A 160 12.00 1.35 12.56
C GLU A 160 11.27 1.07 13.88
N LEU A 161 10.89 -0.18 14.12
CA LEU A 161 10.24 -0.59 15.37
C LEU A 161 11.29 -0.99 16.42
N LYS A 162 11.32 -0.26 17.53
CA LYS A 162 12.07 -0.58 18.74
C LYS A 162 11.10 -1.11 19.79
N ALA A 163 11.14 -2.42 20.02
CA ALA A 163 10.28 -3.11 20.96
C ALA A 163 10.97 -4.32 21.58
N ASP A 164 10.68 -4.58 22.87
CA ASP A 164 10.97 -5.89 23.47
C ASP A 164 9.96 -6.92 22.95
N SER A 165 10.47 -8.01 22.38
CA SER A 165 9.68 -9.12 21.81
C SER A 165 9.52 -10.30 22.77
N SER A 166 10.00 -10.20 24.01
CA SER A 166 9.80 -11.22 25.04
C SER A 166 8.31 -11.48 25.29
N PRO A 167 7.90 -12.68 25.73
CA PRO A 167 6.50 -12.94 26.09
C PRO A 167 5.98 -11.92 27.12
N LEU A 168 4.77 -11.41 26.91
CA LEU A 168 4.10 -10.53 27.87
C LEU A 168 3.54 -11.37 29.02
N LYS A 169 3.67 -10.89 30.26
CA LYS A 169 2.92 -11.42 31.41
C LYS A 169 1.54 -10.77 31.49
N ARG A 170 0.62 -11.43 32.22
CA ARG A 170 -0.69 -10.83 32.51
C ARG A 170 -0.52 -9.52 33.29
N GLY A 171 -1.16 -8.46 32.80
CA GLY A 171 -1.11 -7.11 33.37
C GLY A 171 0.19 -6.37 33.08
N GLU A 172 1.14 -6.95 32.33
CA GLU A 172 2.37 -6.27 31.95
C GLU A 172 2.08 -5.24 30.85
N HIS A 173 2.57 -4.03 31.05
CA HIS A 173 2.51 -2.96 30.06
C HIS A 173 3.81 -2.91 29.28
N ARG A 174 3.71 -2.72 27.97
CA ARG A 174 4.89 -2.56 27.11
C ARG A 174 4.69 -1.48 26.09
N THR A 175 5.67 -0.59 26.02
CA THR A 175 5.75 0.46 25.00
C THR A 175 6.45 -0.06 23.75
N LEU A 176 5.83 0.18 22.61
CA LEU A 176 6.35 -0.04 21.28
C LEU A 176 6.71 1.32 20.69
N THR A 177 7.99 1.58 20.43
CA THR A 177 8.45 2.86 19.89
C THR A 177 8.76 2.69 18.41
N VAL A 178 8.16 3.51 17.57
CA VAL A 178 8.45 3.58 16.14
C VAL A 178 9.25 4.84 15.86
N SER A 179 10.48 4.70 15.40
CA SER A 179 11.27 5.80 14.84
C SER A 179 10.93 5.97 13.36
N VAL A 180 10.77 7.22 12.94
CA VAL A 180 10.41 7.63 11.57
C VAL A 180 11.60 8.36 10.98
N HIS A 181 12.17 7.81 9.91
CA HIS A 181 13.32 8.42 9.23
C HIS A 181 12.91 8.99 7.86
N GLY A 182 13.58 10.04 7.40
CA GLY A 182 13.34 10.68 6.10
C GLY A 182 12.38 11.88 6.09
N THR A 183 11.79 12.25 7.22
CA THR A 183 10.94 13.44 7.33
C THR A 183 10.92 14.03 8.75
N ALA A 184 10.86 15.36 8.83
CA ALA A 184 10.57 16.09 10.06
C ALA A 184 9.06 16.35 10.27
N GLU A 185 8.22 16.03 9.28
CA GLU A 185 6.77 16.17 9.39
C GLU A 185 6.18 15.13 10.35
N LYS A 186 5.09 15.50 11.03
CA LYS A 186 4.29 14.54 11.79
C LYS A 186 3.57 13.61 10.84
N ILE A 187 3.70 12.30 11.06
CA ILE A 187 3.03 11.28 10.26
C ILE A 187 2.01 10.52 11.09
N SER A 188 0.93 10.07 10.45
CA SER A 188 -0.07 9.23 11.09
C SER A 188 0.30 7.76 10.95
N LEU A 189 0.38 7.05 12.07
CA LEU A 189 0.62 5.62 12.14
C LEU A 189 -0.61 4.89 12.71
N GLU A 190 -0.88 3.69 12.22
CA GLU A 190 -1.93 2.79 12.70
C GLU A 190 -1.31 1.49 13.17
N ALA A 191 -1.59 1.12 14.43
CA ALA A 191 -1.23 -0.17 15.01
C ALA A 191 -2.46 -1.09 15.05
N ARG A 192 -2.25 -2.38 14.75
CA ARG A 192 -3.26 -3.44 14.84
C ARG A 192 -2.71 -4.62 15.61
N ASN A 193 -3.50 -5.11 16.56
CA ASN A 193 -3.19 -6.33 17.29
C ASN A 193 -3.70 -7.55 16.52
N LEU A 194 -2.77 -8.43 16.18
CA LEU A 194 -3.01 -9.69 15.47
C LEU A 194 -3.07 -10.90 16.42
N ALA A 195 -2.88 -10.68 17.73
CA ALA A 195 -2.99 -11.66 18.80
C ALA A 195 -3.91 -11.14 19.94
N PRO A 196 -5.20 -10.85 19.67
CA PRO A 196 -6.12 -10.23 20.65
C PRO A 196 -6.43 -11.10 21.88
N ASP A 197 -6.16 -12.41 21.80
CA ASP A 197 -6.30 -13.32 22.93
C ASP A 197 -5.13 -13.24 23.92
N VAL A 198 -3.99 -12.69 23.50
CA VAL A 198 -2.76 -12.60 24.31
C VAL A 198 -2.60 -11.22 24.92
N ALA A 199 -2.80 -10.17 24.12
CA ALA A 199 -2.58 -8.79 24.53
C ALA A 199 -3.76 -7.89 24.14
N GLU A 200 -3.85 -6.73 24.76
CA GLU A 200 -4.73 -5.62 24.41
C GLU A 200 -3.88 -4.45 23.91
N LEU A 201 -4.35 -3.76 22.86
CA LEU A 201 -3.71 -2.55 22.33
C LEU A 201 -4.40 -1.33 22.91
N VAL A 202 -3.65 -0.50 23.63
CA VAL A 202 -4.20 0.70 24.29
C VAL A 202 -4.67 1.70 23.24
N GLY A 203 -5.90 2.16 23.38
CA GLY A 203 -6.56 3.04 22.40
C GLY A 203 -7.36 2.30 21.32
N GLY A 204 -7.51 0.98 21.44
CA GLY A 204 -8.37 0.16 20.58
C GLY A 204 -7.61 -0.64 19.53
N ASN A 205 -8.35 -1.41 18.72
CA ASN A 205 -7.79 -2.20 17.63
C ASN A 205 -8.60 -1.94 16.34
N PRO A 206 -8.17 -1.02 15.45
CA PRO A 206 -6.85 -0.36 15.43
C PRO A 206 -6.69 0.81 16.42
N ALA A 207 -5.45 1.10 16.81
CA ALA A 207 -5.05 2.34 17.47
C ALA A 207 -4.30 3.26 16.50
N ARG A 208 -4.56 4.57 16.56
CA ARG A 208 -3.89 5.57 15.71
C ARG A 208 -3.13 6.59 16.53
N ARG A 209 -1.95 6.98 16.05
CA ARG A 209 -1.09 8.00 16.66
C ARG A 209 -0.43 8.86 15.59
N LEU A 210 -0.24 10.14 15.92
CA LEU A 210 0.69 11.00 15.19
C LEU A 210 2.08 10.85 15.81
N SER A 211 3.11 10.86 14.98
CA SER A 211 4.48 10.98 15.45
C SER A 211 4.78 12.38 16.01
N SER A 212 5.89 12.52 16.73
CA SER A 212 6.35 13.78 17.30
C SER A 212 6.69 14.83 16.24
N GLY A 213 7.14 14.39 15.04
CA GLY A 213 7.82 15.26 14.09
C GLY A 213 9.19 15.69 14.62
N GLY A 214 9.87 16.58 13.89
CA GLY A 214 11.20 17.09 14.25
C GLY A 214 12.33 16.44 13.47
N GLU A 215 13.42 17.18 13.27
CA GLU A 215 14.57 16.77 12.45
C GLU A 215 15.45 15.72 13.14
N GLU A 216 15.60 15.82 14.46
CA GLU A 216 16.48 14.93 15.24
C GLU A 216 15.76 13.67 15.75
N GLU A 217 14.50 13.80 16.18
CA GLU A 217 13.73 12.69 16.72
C GLU A 217 12.25 12.75 16.31
N ASN A 218 11.89 11.95 15.32
CA ASN A 218 10.51 11.75 14.90
C ASN A 218 10.01 10.36 15.33
N ILE A 219 9.24 10.30 16.41
CA ILE A 219 8.82 9.03 17.05
C ILE A 219 7.32 8.96 17.27
N ALA A 220 6.77 7.75 17.28
CA ALA A 220 5.44 7.47 17.79
C ALA A 220 5.48 6.28 18.76
N GLN A 221 4.64 6.33 19.79
CA GLN A 221 4.57 5.28 20.80
C GLN A 221 3.18 4.65 20.82
N PHE A 222 3.17 3.32 20.87
CA PHE A 222 1.98 2.51 21.12
C PHE A 222 2.20 1.70 22.40
N GLU A 223 1.12 1.34 23.06
CA GLU A 223 1.19 0.59 24.32
C GLU A 223 0.34 -0.66 24.21
N VAL A 224 0.88 -1.78 24.69
CA VAL A 224 0.18 -3.06 24.77
C VAL A 224 0.16 -3.55 26.21
N VAL A 225 -0.94 -4.21 26.59
CA VAL A 225 -1.15 -4.78 27.92
C VAL A 225 -1.39 -6.28 27.80
N GLY A 226 -0.65 -7.11 28.53
CA GLY A 226 -0.84 -8.56 28.52
C GLY A 226 -2.17 -8.99 29.17
N LYS A 227 -3.00 -9.74 28.44
CA LYS A 227 -4.23 -10.38 28.99
C LYS A 227 -3.92 -11.73 29.61
N LYS A 228 -2.95 -12.44 29.02
CA LYS A 228 -2.39 -13.69 29.52
C LYS A 228 -0.92 -13.79 29.12
N GLU A 229 -0.22 -14.77 29.69
CA GLU A 229 1.15 -15.05 29.32
C GLU A 229 1.26 -15.51 27.86
N GLY A 230 2.16 -14.91 27.09
CA GLY A 230 2.47 -15.36 25.73
C GLY A 230 3.08 -14.30 24.81
N THR A 231 3.48 -14.74 23.63
CA THR A 231 3.97 -13.87 22.55
C THR A 231 2.82 -13.12 21.91
N PHE A 232 3.03 -11.85 21.62
CA PHE A 232 2.06 -10.99 20.94
C PHE A 232 2.57 -10.58 19.56
N LEU A 233 1.67 -10.14 18.69
CA LEU A 233 1.99 -9.69 17.34
C LEU A 233 1.22 -8.40 17.04
N ILE A 234 1.96 -7.30 16.87
CA ILE A 234 1.41 -6.00 16.45
C ILE A 234 1.93 -5.68 15.04
N SER A 235 1.01 -5.31 14.14
CA SER A 235 1.35 -4.69 12.86
C SER A 235 1.23 -3.18 13.00
N ILE A 236 2.28 -2.43 12.65
CA ILE A 236 2.26 -0.97 12.61
C ILE A 236 2.56 -0.52 11.20
N ARG A 237 1.76 0.41 10.68
CA ARG A 237 1.90 0.92 9.30
C ARG A 237 1.65 2.42 9.23
N LEU A 238 2.21 3.04 8.19
CA LEU A 238 1.86 4.39 7.78
C LEU A 238 0.40 4.45 7.34
N VAL A 239 -0.29 5.54 7.70
CA VAL A 239 -1.61 5.89 7.16
C VAL A 239 -1.39 7.00 6.13
N PRO A 240 -1.30 6.66 4.82
CA PRO A 240 -1.05 7.66 3.80
C PRO A 240 -2.25 8.61 3.64
N THR A 241 -1.94 9.88 3.39
CA THR A 241 -2.96 10.86 2.97
C THR A 241 -2.80 11.13 1.49
N MET A 242 -3.83 10.81 0.71
CA MET A 242 -3.85 11.06 -0.72
C MET A 242 -4.07 12.54 -1.00
N THR A 243 -3.21 13.12 -1.82
CA THR A 243 -3.25 14.55 -2.17
C THR A 243 -2.95 14.74 -3.64
N ARG A 244 -3.31 15.92 -4.17
CA ARG A 244 -2.87 16.29 -5.52
C ARG A 244 -1.34 16.35 -5.57
N PRO A 245 -0.70 15.76 -6.60
CA PRO A 245 0.75 15.73 -6.70
C PRO A 245 1.37 17.14 -6.73
N GLN A 246 2.45 17.32 -5.98
CA GLN A 246 3.31 18.49 -6.08
C GLN A 246 4.27 18.27 -7.26
N ARG A 247 4.03 19.00 -8.36
CA ARG A 247 4.83 18.89 -9.58
C ARG A 247 6.25 19.38 -9.32
N THR A 248 7.22 18.66 -9.87
CA THR A 248 8.59 19.14 -9.95
C THR A 248 8.71 20.05 -11.18
N SER A 249 9.31 21.22 -11.01
CA SER A 249 9.60 22.19 -12.10
C SER A 249 10.74 21.72 -12.98
#